data_AF-A0A941TFN2-F1
#
_entry.id   AF-A0A941TFN2-F1
#
_cell.length_a   1.000
_cell.length_b   1.000
_cell.length_c   1.000
_cell.angle_alpha   90.00
_cell.angle_beta   90.00
_cell.angle_gamma   90.00
#
_symmetry.space_group_name_H-M   'P 1'
#
loop_
_entity.id
_entity.type
_entity.pdbx_description
1 polymer ?
#
loop_
_entity_poly.entity_id
_entity_poly.type
_entity_poly.pdbx_seq_one_letter_code
_entity_poly.pdbx_strand_id
1 'polypeptide(L)'
;MAISNLPDAQTQPATTQATSALLPRIAVRYLLSIWFWGWTIFFAWTSICAIVNFSLRQPFSDEYVNYQTFLNLPFPANVLQSGNGHRPIFPNLLIEAESRWFAADHSLQFTFGLFCAVATALVVALCAWRERRLTAAGRAACAMLGVVCVLGLVNGRMLFHSYESVHVYLLTLSVALAGIATFEAWRRQQRRWLAWACVACTVAMFCFGSGVASFPAVIVLAFALRLPSRWYAIPCAMLALCLFLYLFALPGDQGVRNMLAFRPIDSVLVAADWISSPWVRLWLGHAPPPLEDSFTHAMPYADLGRQVVASAAWLQGASGLSWRMLAR
;
A
#
# COMPACT_ATOMS: atom_id res chain seq x y z
N MET A 1 -46.89 74.37 -17.63
CA MET A 1 -45.41 74.45 -17.79
C MET A 1 -44.81 74.09 -16.44
N ALA A 2 -43.92 73.13 -16.24
CA ALA A 2 -43.08 72.38 -17.18
C ALA A 2 -42.90 70.93 -16.69
N ILE A 3 -42.66 70.06 -17.66
CA ILE A 3 -42.34 68.63 -17.58
C ILE A 3 -40.83 68.48 -17.34
N SER A 4 -40.39 67.62 -16.41
CA SER A 4 -39.06 66.97 -16.44
C SER A 4 -39.05 65.82 -15.42
N ASN A 5 -39.15 64.57 -15.87
CA ASN A 5 -38.07 63.65 -16.25
C ASN A 5 -37.74 62.69 -15.10
N LEU A 6 -38.44 61.55 -15.11
CA LEU A 6 -38.03 60.32 -14.45
C LEU A 6 -36.73 59.83 -15.12
N PRO A 7 -35.70 59.41 -14.35
CA PRO A 7 -34.61 58.63 -14.91
C PRO A 7 -35.07 57.19 -15.14
N ASP A 8 -34.94 56.75 -16.39
CA ASP A 8 -35.07 55.37 -16.82
C ASP A 8 -34.13 54.47 -16.02
N ALA A 9 -34.71 53.61 -15.18
CA ALA A 9 -33.99 52.50 -14.58
C ALA A 9 -33.64 51.49 -15.68
N GLN A 10 -32.45 51.62 -16.24
CA GLN A 10 -31.84 50.60 -17.10
C GLN A 10 -31.63 49.31 -16.30
N THR A 11 -32.57 48.37 -16.40
CA THR A 11 -32.36 46.97 -16.06
C THR A 11 -31.31 46.38 -17.02
N GLN A 12 -30.05 46.33 -16.59
CA GLN A 12 -29.02 45.53 -17.25
C GLN A 12 -29.31 44.04 -17.03
N PRO A 13 -29.34 43.20 -18.08
CA PRO A 13 -29.50 41.76 -17.94
C PRO A 13 -28.18 41.13 -17.43
N ALA A 14 -28.09 40.90 -16.12
CA ALA A 14 -26.93 40.30 -15.44
C ALA A 14 -26.81 38.76 -15.60
N THR A 15 -27.49 38.14 -16.56
CA THR A 15 -27.69 36.67 -16.59
C THR A 15 -26.82 35.91 -17.61
N THR A 16 -26.12 36.57 -18.54
CA THR A 16 -25.37 35.89 -19.62
C THR A 16 -23.87 35.71 -19.38
N GLN A 17 -23.23 36.47 -18.48
CA GLN A 17 -21.80 36.29 -18.18
C GLN A 17 -21.50 35.18 -17.16
N ALA A 18 -22.47 34.80 -16.33
CA ALA A 18 -22.27 33.75 -15.32
C ALA A 18 -22.23 32.34 -15.94
N THR A 19 -22.96 32.09 -17.03
CA THR A 19 -23.07 30.79 -17.70
C THR A 19 -21.85 30.42 -18.55
N SER A 20 -21.17 31.41 -19.14
CA SER A 20 -19.98 31.17 -19.98
C SER A 20 -18.74 30.72 -19.18
N ALA A 21 -18.61 31.15 -17.91
CA ALA A 21 -17.53 30.72 -17.03
C ALA A 21 -17.78 29.35 -16.35
N LEU A 22 -19.01 28.84 -16.39
CA LEU A 22 -19.44 27.59 -15.75
C LEU A 22 -19.10 26.35 -16.59
N LEU A 23 -19.31 26.41 -17.91
CA LEU A 23 -18.97 25.36 -18.87
C LEU A 23 -17.51 24.89 -18.83
N PRO A 24 -16.49 25.77 -18.87
CA PRO A 24 -15.10 25.35 -18.83
C PRO A 24 -14.73 24.72 -17.48
N ARG A 25 -15.31 25.18 -16.37
CA ARG A 25 -15.05 24.61 -15.03
C ARG A 25 -15.64 23.20 -14.88
N ILE A 26 -16.80 22.95 -15.47
CA ILE A 26 -17.44 21.63 -15.48
C ILE A 26 -16.63 20.68 -16.38
N ALA A 27 -16.26 21.13 -17.58
CA ALA A 27 -15.43 20.35 -18.51
C ALA A 27 -14.09 19.93 -17.89
N VAL A 28 -13.38 20.86 -17.26
CA VAL A 28 -12.10 20.56 -16.58
C VAL A 28 -12.27 19.53 -15.46
N ARG A 29 -13.35 19.58 -14.67
CA ARG A 29 -13.60 18.60 -13.60
C ARG A 29 -13.84 17.19 -14.13
N TYR A 30 -14.59 17.06 -15.22
CA TYR A 30 -14.82 15.75 -15.86
C TYR A 30 -13.56 15.23 -16.52
N LEU A 31 -12.82 16.08 -17.24
CA LEU A 31 -11.54 15.72 -17.87
C LEU A 31 -10.53 15.22 -16.83
N LEU A 32 -10.36 15.92 -15.70
CA LEU A 32 -9.49 15.48 -14.62
C LEU A 32 -9.93 14.14 -14.01
N SER A 33 -11.24 13.97 -13.81
CA SER A 33 -11.76 12.71 -13.25
C SER A 33 -11.53 11.54 -14.21
N ILE A 34 -11.78 11.74 -15.51
CA ILE A 34 -11.53 10.75 -16.57
C ILE A 34 -10.04 10.44 -16.65
N TRP A 35 -9.17 11.45 -16.57
CA TRP A 35 -7.72 11.28 -16.56
C TRP A 35 -7.27 10.38 -15.41
N PHE A 36 -7.67 10.68 -14.18
CA PHE A 36 -7.30 9.86 -13.02
C PHE A 36 -7.85 8.43 -13.09
N TRP A 37 -9.10 8.25 -13.54
CA TRP A 37 -9.65 6.90 -13.73
C TRP A 37 -8.96 6.13 -14.86
N GLY A 38 -8.64 6.81 -15.97
CA GLY A 38 -7.89 6.24 -17.07
C GLY A 38 -6.54 5.70 -16.60
N TRP A 39 -5.79 6.50 -15.85
CA TRP A 39 -4.53 6.07 -15.24
C TRP A 39 -4.70 4.97 -14.20
N THR A 40 -5.75 5.02 -13.38
CA THR A 40 -6.08 3.96 -12.43
C THR A 40 -6.25 2.61 -13.14
N ILE A 41 -7.05 2.59 -14.21
CA ILE A 41 -7.30 1.38 -15.01
C ILE A 41 -6.03 0.93 -15.72
N PHE A 42 -5.30 1.87 -16.32
CA PHE A 42 -4.06 1.58 -17.03
C PHE A 42 -3.03 0.92 -16.10
N PHE A 43 -2.75 1.51 -14.94
CA PHE A 43 -1.80 0.94 -13.98
C PHE A 43 -2.27 -0.39 -13.41
N ALA A 44 -3.55 -0.53 -13.05
CA ALA A 44 -4.08 -1.80 -12.58
C ALA A 44 -3.93 -2.89 -13.65
N TRP A 45 -4.35 -2.60 -14.88
CA TRP A 45 -4.31 -3.54 -16.01
C TRP A 45 -2.88 -3.96 -16.35
N THR A 46 -2.00 -2.99 -16.60
CA THR A 46 -0.59 -3.26 -16.93
C THR A 46 0.12 -4.04 -15.84
N SER A 47 -0.16 -3.74 -14.57
CA SER A 47 0.44 -4.46 -13.45
C SER A 47 -0.09 -5.88 -13.37
N ILE A 48 -1.40 -6.11 -13.47
CA ILE A 48 -1.98 -7.46 -13.51
C ILE A 48 -1.42 -8.27 -14.69
N CYS A 49 -1.35 -7.68 -15.89
CA CYS A 49 -0.75 -8.34 -17.04
C CYS A 49 0.72 -8.66 -16.80
N ALA A 50 1.51 -7.72 -16.28
CA ALA A 50 2.92 -7.95 -15.98
C ALA A 50 3.08 -9.08 -14.96
N ILE A 51 2.26 -9.08 -13.91
CA ILE A 51 2.25 -10.09 -12.86
C ILE A 51 1.96 -11.47 -13.47
N VAL A 52 0.88 -11.61 -14.26
CA VAL A 52 0.51 -12.90 -14.88
C VAL A 52 1.58 -13.45 -15.83
N ASN A 53 2.29 -12.58 -16.54
CA ASN A 53 3.25 -12.98 -17.58
C ASN A 53 4.69 -13.13 -17.06
N PHE A 54 5.08 -12.40 -16.02
CA PHE A 54 6.49 -12.28 -15.59
C PHE A 54 6.75 -12.69 -14.15
N SER A 55 5.76 -13.19 -13.42
CA SER A 55 5.98 -13.70 -12.07
C SER A 55 6.82 -14.97 -12.06
N LEU A 56 7.61 -15.11 -10.99
CA LEU A 56 8.48 -16.25 -10.76
C LEU A 56 7.61 -17.42 -10.28
N ARG A 57 7.49 -18.45 -11.11
CA ARG A 57 6.69 -19.66 -10.85
C ARG A 57 7.50 -20.79 -10.21
N GLN A 58 8.74 -20.51 -9.85
CA GLN A 58 9.66 -21.48 -9.28
C GLN A 58 10.36 -20.83 -8.10
N PRO A 59 10.79 -21.64 -7.11
CA PRO A 59 11.55 -21.14 -5.97
C PRO A 59 12.73 -20.26 -6.42
N PHE A 60 12.82 -19.07 -5.85
CA PHE A 60 13.89 -18.12 -6.12
C PHE A 60 14.47 -17.55 -4.82
N SER A 61 15.78 -17.36 -4.79
CA SER A 61 16.52 -16.75 -3.66
C SER A 61 16.10 -17.29 -2.28
N ASP A 62 15.45 -16.44 -1.46
CA ASP A 62 15.19 -16.67 -0.03
C ASP A 62 14.21 -17.84 0.20
N GLU A 63 13.40 -18.19 -0.80
CA GLU A 63 12.48 -19.34 -0.73
C GLU A 63 13.20 -20.68 -0.60
N TYR A 64 14.38 -20.86 -1.23
CA TYR A 64 15.14 -22.11 -1.12
C TYR A 64 15.52 -22.43 0.32
N VAL A 65 15.83 -21.40 1.11
CA VAL A 65 16.15 -21.55 2.54
C VAL A 65 14.90 -21.97 3.31
N ASN A 66 13.74 -21.41 2.98
CA ASN A 66 12.49 -21.75 3.64
C ASN A 66 12.07 -23.20 3.35
N TYR A 67 12.26 -23.70 2.12
CA TYR A 67 11.94 -25.09 1.76
C TYR A 67 12.67 -26.14 2.60
N GLN A 68 13.87 -25.85 3.09
CA GLN A 68 14.54 -26.76 4.03
C GLN A 68 13.71 -27.02 5.28
N THR A 69 12.97 -26.01 5.77
CA THR A 69 12.08 -26.17 6.93
C THR A 69 10.90 -27.07 6.59
N PHE A 70 10.25 -26.84 5.44
CA PHE A 70 9.07 -27.61 5.01
C PHE A 70 9.39 -29.06 4.63
N LEU A 71 10.59 -29.33 4.13
CA LEU A 71 11.03 -30.69 3.79
C LEU A 71 11.50 -31.49 5.00
N ASN A 72 12.04 -30.84 6.03
CA ASN A 72 12.66 -31.54 7.18
C ASN A 72 11.79 -31.59 8.42
N LEU A 73 10.78 -30.72 8.56
CA LEU A 73 9.88 -30.71 9.72
C LEU A 73 8.47 -31.15 9.34
N PRO A 74 7.80 -31.95 10.18
CA PRO A 74 6.40 -32.30 9.96
C PRO A 74 5.48 -31.12 10.30
N PHE A 75 4.29 -31.10 9.72
CA PHE A 75 3.21 -30.23 10.19
C PHE A 75 2.76 -30.61 11.61
N PRO A 76 2.47 -29.64 12.50
CA PRO A 76 2.47 -28.19 12.28
C PRO A 76 3.81 -27.49 12.56
N ALA A 77 4.87 -28.23 12.90
CA ALA A 77 6.15 -27.65 13.29
C ALA A 77 6.78 -26.80 12.16
N ASN A 78 6.69 -27.27 10.90
CA ASN A 78 7.18 -26.51 9.74
C ASN A 78 6.51 -25.14 9.59
N VAL A 79 5.21 -25.03 9.89
CA VAL A 79 4.44 -23.79 9.79
C VAL A 79 4.73 -22.83 10.94
N LEU A 80 4.96 -23.36 12.15
CA LEU A 80 5.14 -22.57 13.37
C LEU A 80 6.58 -22.07 13.57
N GLN A 81 7.54 -22.62 12.83
CA GLN A 81 8.94 -22.26 12.89
C GLN A 81 9.15 -20.81 12.42
N SER A 82 10.14 -20.13 13.00
CA SER A 82 10.58 -18.81 12.52
C SER A 82 11.36 -18.93 11.21
N GLY A 83 11.05 -18.07 10.24
CA GLY A 83 11.83 -17.85 9.03
C GLY A 83 12.31 -16.40 8.98
N ASN A 84 13.59 -16.18 8.65
CA ASN A 84 14.16 -14.84 8.45
C ASN A 84 13.85 -13.83 9.58
N GLY A 85 13.95 -14.27 10.84
CA GLY A 85 13.72 -13.43 12.03
C GLY A 85 12.26 -13.11 12.36
N HIS A 86 11.28 -13.70 11.66
CA HIS A 86 9.86 -13.52 11.93
C HIS A 86 9.06 -14.82 11.81
N ARG A 87 7.76 -14.76 12.11
CA ARG A 87 6.86 -15.93 12.16
C ARG A 87 5.68 -15.78 11.19
N PRO A 88 5.91 -16.04 9.89
CA PRO A 88 4.88 -15.89 8.88
C PRO A 88 3.94 -17.10 8.84
N ILE A 89 3.19 -17.34 9.93
CA ILE A 89 2.29 -18.51 10.05
C ILE A 89 1.31 -18.61 8.88
N PHE A 90 0.66 -17.49 8.49
CA PHE A 90 -0.33 -17.53 7.42
C PHE A 90 0.31 -17.80 6.04
N PRO A 91 1.38 -17.10 5.64
CA PRO A 91 2.11 -17.48 4.44
C PRO A 91 2.64 -18.93 4.48
N ASN A 92 3.15 -19.39 5.63
CA ASN A 92 3.64 -20.75 5.79
C ASN A 92 2.53 -21.80 5.61
N LEU A 93 1.30 -21.53 6.04
CA LEU A 93 0.16 -22.39 5.77
C LEU A 93 -0.11 -22.52 4.27
N LEU A 94 0.06 -21.44 3.50
CA LEU A 94 -0.08 -21.49 2.04
C LEU A 94 1.06 -22.29 1.40
N ILE A 95 2.30 -22.11 1.85
CA ILE A 95 3.46 -22.89 1.37
C ILE A 95 3.25 -24.38 1.65
N GLU A 96 2.79 -24.74 2.85
CA GLU A 96 2.49 -26.13 3.20
C GLU A 96 1.37 -26.69 2.32
N ALA A 97 0.31 -25.92 2.12
CA ALA A 97 -0.80 -26.30 1.26
C ALA A 97 -0.34 -26.53 -0.19
N GLU A 98 0.49 -25.61 -0.71
CA GLU A 98 1.03 -25.69 -2.06
C GLU A 98 1.97 -26.89 -2.24
N SER A 99 2.80 -27.16 -1.23
CA SER A 99 3.72 -28.30 -1.24
C SER A 99 2.98 -29.64 -1.23
N ARG A 100 1.83 -29.72 -0.55
CA ARG A 100 1.03 -30.95 -0.46
C ARG A 100 0.11 -31.20 -1.65
N TRP A 101 -0.51 -30.14 -2.19
CA TRP A 101 -1.62 -30.28 -3.13
C TRP A 101 -1.34 -29.72 -4.53
N PHE A 102 -0.30 -28.89 -4.70
CA PHE A 102 -0.02 -28.16 -5.94
C PHE A 102 1.41 -28.41 -6.44
N ALA A 103 2.04 -29.53 -6.03
CA ALA A 103 3.39 -29.91 -6.45
C ALA A 103 4.45 -28.81 -6.24
N ALA A 104 4.23 -27.90 -5.29
CA ALA A 104 5.07 -26.73 -5.02
C ALA A 104 5.31 -25.82 -6.25
N ASP A 105 4.29 -25.64 -7.11
CA ASP A 105 4.36 -24.88 -8.37
C ASP A 105 4.12 -23.37 -8.25
N HIS A 106 3.94 -22.84 -7.03
CA HIS A 106 3.74 -21.42 -6.72
C HIS A 106 2.42 -20.82 -7.19
N SER A 107 1.56 -21.61 -7.82
CA SER A 107 0.29 -21.13 -8.37
C SER A 107 -0.66 -20.64 -7.27
N LEU A 108 -0.69 -21.32 -6.11
CA LEU A 108 -1.59 -20.98 -5.01
C LEU A 108 -1.15 -19.68 -4.32
N GLN A 109 0.12 -19.57 -3.93
CA GLN A 109 0.69 -18.38 -3.33
C GLN A 109 0.55 -17.18 -4.25
N PHE A 110 0.85 -17.36 -5.54
CA PHE A 110 0.74 -16.31 -6.53
C PHE A 110 -0.69 -15.81 -6.72
N THR A 111 -1.64 -16.74 -6.94
CA THR A 111 -3.05 -16.39 -7.14
C THR A 111 -3.62 -15.69 -5.91
N PHE A 112 -3.27 -16.18 -4.72
CA PHE A 112 -3.73 -15.60 -3.47
C PHE A 112 -3.09 -14.24 -3.18
N GLY A 113 -1.79 -14.08 -3.40
CA GLY A 113 -1.08 -12.81 -3.26
C GLY A 113 -1.64 -11.73 -4.21
N LEU A 114 -1.84 -12.09 -5.49
CA LEU A 114 -2.48 -11.21 -6.48
C LEU A 114 -3.91 -10.86 -6.07
N PHE A 115 -4.69 -11.84 -5.59
CA PHE A 115 -6.03 -11.59 -5.06
C PHE A 115 -5.99 -10.57 -3.90
N CYS A 116 -5.07 -10.74 -2.95
CA CYS A 116 -4.92 -9.80 -1.84
C CYS A 116 -4.51 -8.40 -2.30
N ALA A 117 -3.61 -8.30 -3.29
CA ALA A 117 -3.17 -7.03 -3.86
C ALA A 117 -4.34 -6.29 -4.53
N VAL A 118 -5.07 -6.99 -5.40
CA VAL A 118 -6.25 -6.44 -6.09
C VAL A 118 -7.34 -6.08 -5.08
N ALA A 119 -7.63 -6.94 -4.12
CA ALA A 119 -8.61 -6.68 -3.08
C ALA A 119 -8.24 -5.43 -2.25
N THR A 120 -6.97 -5.26 -1.91
CA THR A 120 -6.48 -4.07 -1.18
C THR A 120 -6.70 -2.80 -2.02
N ALA A 121 -6.28 -2.83 -3.29
CA ALA A 121 -6.46 -1.70 -4.20
C ALA A 121 -7.94 -1.35 -4.39
N LEU A 122 -8.81 -2.35 -4.55
CA LEU A 122 -10.25 -2.19 -4.65
C LEU A 122 -10.85 -1.61 -3.37
N VAL A 123 -10.44 -2.10 -2.20
CA VAL A 123 -10.91 -1.57 -0.91
C VAL A 123 -10.57 -0.09 -0.78
N VAL A 124 -9.33 0.31 -1.09
CA VAL A 124 -8.92 1.72 -1.07
C VAL A 124 -9.73 2.55 -2.07
N ALA A 125 -9.88 2.08 -3.30
CA ALA A 125 -10.66 2.76 -4.33
C ALA A 125 -12.13 2.92 -3.95
N LEU A 126 -12.75 1.89 -3.34
CA LEU A 126 -14.14 1.93 -2.88
C LEU A 126 -14.32 2.87 -1.68
N CYS A 127 -13.36 2.91 -0.76
CA CYS A 127 -13.34 3.88 0.34
C CYS A 127 -13.26 5.31 -0.21
N ALA A 128 -12.34 5.58 -1.14
CA ALA A 128 -12.24 6.87 -1.81
C ALA A 128 -13.53 7.24 -2.55
N TRP A 129 -14.12 6.29 -3.27
CA TRP A 129 -15.38 6.50 -4.01
C TRP A 129 -16.56 6.85 -3.10
N ARG A 130 -16.62 6.27 -1.90
CA ARG A 130 -17.68 6.52 -0.93
C ARG A 130 -17.55 7.84 -0.18
N GLU A 131 -16.38 8.48 -0.19
CA GLU A 131 -16.14 9.74 0.52
C GLU A 131 -16.79 10.93 -0.21
N ARG A 132 -17.97 11.34 0.26
CA ARG A 132 -18.77 12.40 -0.37
C ARG A 132 -18.21 13.81 -0.17
N ARG A 133 -17.31 14.01 0.79
CA ARG A 133 -16.67 15.32 1.02
C ARG A 133 -15.64 15.67 -0.05
N LEU A 134 -15.10 14.66 -0.75
CA LEU A 134 -14.17 14.86 -1.86
C LEU A 134 -14.92 15.17 -3.16
N THR A 135 -14.30 15.97 -4.02
CA THR A 135 -14.77 16.17 -5.39
C THR A 135 -14.63 14.87 -6.19
N ALA A 136 -15.32 14.75 -7.34
CA ALA A 136 -15.19 13.57 -8.20
C ALA A 136 -13.72 13.32 -8.63
N ALA A 137 -13.01 14.39 -8.98
CA ALA A 137 -11.59 14.34 -9.30
C ALA A 137 -10.74 13.94 -8.10
N GLY A 138 -11.05 14.44 -6.89
CA GLY A 138 -10.37 14.04 -5.66
C GLY A 138 -10.55 12.55 -5.34
N ARG A 139 -11.76 12.01 -5.49
CA ARG A 139 -12.03 10.58 -5.32
C ARG A 139 -11.26 9.73 -6.33
N ALA A 140 -11.26 10.15 -7.60
CA ALA A 140 -10.52 9.46 -8.66
C ALA A 140 -9.00 9.50 -8.42
N ALA A 141 -8.46 10.64 -7.97
CA ALA A 141 -7.05 10.78 -7.61
C ALA A 141 -6.66 9.87 -6.43
N CYS A 142 -7.50 9.79 -5.39
CA CYS A 142 -7.28 8.88 -4.26
C CYS A 142 -7.32 7.40 -4.70
N ALA A 143 -8.25 7.03 -5.58
CA ALA A 143 -8.31 5.67 -6.13
C ALA A 143 -7.05 5.35 -6.96
N MET A 144 -6.62 6.27 -7.82
CA MET A 144 -5.39 6.14 -8.60
C MET A 144 -4.17 5.97 -7.69
N LEU A 145 -4.04 6.81 -6.66
CA LEU A 145 -2.92 6.72 -5.71
C LEU A 145 -2.93 5.37 -4.99
N GLY A 146 -4.10 4.88 -4.55
CA GLY A 146 -4.23 3.57 -3.95
C GLY A 146 -3.76 2.43 -4.88
N VAL A 147 -4.19 2.46 -6.15
CA VAL A 147 -3.75 1.48 -7.16
C VAL A 147 -2.25 1.57 -7.41
N VAL A 148 -1.69 2.77 -7.60
CA VAL A 148 -0.26 2.95 -7.84
C VAL A 148 0.57 2.50 -6.64
N CYS A 149 0.15 2.79 -5.41
CA CYS A 149 0.86 2.37 -4.20
C CYS A 149 0.85 0.85 -4.00
N VAL A 150 -0.24 0.17 -4.35
CA VAL A 150 -0.40 -1.28 -4.12
C VAL A 150 0.12 -2.09 -5.31
N LEU A 151 -0.33 -1.77 -6.51
CA LEU A 151 -0.06 -2.50 -7.75
C LEU A 151 1.05 -1.89 -8.60
N GLY A 152 1.59 -0.71 -8.26
CA GLY A 152 2.67 -0.09 -9.02
C GLY A 152 3.92 -0.99 -9.09
N LEU A 153 4.48 -1.11 -10.29
CA LEU A 153 5.65 -1.97 -10.57
C LEU A 153 6.94 -1.54 -9.84
N VAL A 154 6.94 -0.38 -9.16
CA VAL A 154 8.00 -0.02 -8.21
C VAL A 154 8.13 -1.06 -7.08
N ASN A 155 7.06 -1.80 -6.81
CA ASN A 155 7.01 -2.93 -5.88
C ASN A 155 7.31 -4.28 -6.57
N GLY A 156 7.99 -4.29 -7.72
CA GLY A 156 8.16 -5.48 -8.56
C GLY A 156 8.62 -6.74 -7.82
N ARG A 157 9.55 -6.63 -6.84
CA ARG A 157 9.93 -7.77 -5.99
C ARG A 157 8.72 -8.38 -5.27
N MET A 158 7.89 -7.54 -4.65
CA MET A 158 6.72 -8.00 -3.90
C MET A 158 5.60 -8.51 -4.82
N LEU A 159 5.49 -7.98 -6.04
CA LEU A 159 4.46 -8.38 -7.00
C LEU A 159 4.79 -9.65 -7.78
N PHE A 160 6.08 -9.88 -8.10
CA PHE A 160 6.51 -10.97 -8.97
C PHE A 160 7.01 -12.20 -8.21
N HIS A 161 7.37 -12.05 -6.94
CA HIS A 161 7.84 -13.16 -6.10
C HIS A 161 6.67 -13.69 -5.25
N SER A 162 6.31 -14.96 -5.44
CA SER A 162 5.10 -15.58 -4.86
C SER A 162 5.11 -15.51 -3.33
N TYR A 163 6.22 -15.86 -2.69
CA TYR A 163 6.40 -15.78 -1.24
C TYR A 163 6.19 -14.35 -0.71
N GLU A 164 6.94 -13.38 -1.23
CA GLU A 164 6.87 -11.98 -0.78
C GLU A 164 5.49 -11.37 -1.01
N SER A 165 4.85 -11.74 -2.13
CA SER A 165 3.50 -11.28 -2.48
C SER A 165 2.49 -11.62 -1.40
N VAL A 166 2.47 -12.86 -0.91
CA VAL A 166 1.56 -13.25 0.17
C VAL A 166 1.89 -12.49 1.46
N HIS A 167 3.16 -12.36 1.83
CA HIS A 167 3.58 -11.67 3.06
C HIS A 167 3.11 -10.22 3.09
N VAL A 168 3.33 -9.48 2.00
CA VAL A 168 3.03 -8.06 1.92
C VAL A 168 1.55 -7.81 1.64
N TYR A 169 0.94 -8.53 0.70
CA TYR A 169 -0.42 -8.22 0.28
C TYR A 169 -1.50 -8.75 1.22
N LEU A 170 -1.28 -9.89 1.88
CA LEU A 170 -2.18 -10.32 2.95
C LEU A 170 -2.08 -9.39 4.16
N LEU A 171 -0.87 -8.92 4.50
CA LEU A 171 -0.68 -7.91 5.56
C LEU A 171 -1.41 -6.62 5.24
N THR A 172 -1.19 -6.04 4.05
CA THR A 172 -1.78 -4.75 3.66
C THR A 172 -3.30 -4.83 3.58
N LEU A 173 -3.85 -5.92 3.03
CA LEU A 173 -5.29 -6.18 3.05
C LEU A 173 -5.82 -6.23 4.47
N SER A 174 -5.15 -6.97 5.35
CA SER A 174 -5.55 -7.13 6.75
C SER A 174 -5.53 -5.79 7.50
N VAL A 175 -4.53 -4.94 7.26
CA VAL A 175 -4.47 -3.58 7.82
C VAL A 175 -5.62 -2.71 7.31
N ALA A 176 -5.92 -2.75 6.02
CA ALA A 176 -7.06 -2.02 5.45
C ALA A 176 -8.39 -2.46 6.05
N LEU A 177 -8.60 -3.78 6.19
CA LEU A 177 -9.78 -4.36 6.83
C LEU A 177 -9.87 -4.01 8.32
N ALA A 178 -8.73 -3.98 9.03
CA ALA A 178 -8.69 -3.55 10.43
C ALA A 178 -9.14 -2.09 10.59
N GLY A 179 -8.68 -1.20 9.70
CA GLY A 179 -9.12 0.19 9.66
C GLY A 179 -10.63 0.33 9.42
N ILE A 180 -11.16 -0.40 8.43
CA ILE A 180 -12.60 -0.41 8.11
C ILE A 180 -13.42 -0.96 9.26
N ALA A 181 -13.01 -2.08 9.84
CA ALA A 181 -13.71 -2.69 10.96
C ALA A 181 -13.70 -1.76 12.19
N THR A 182 -12.60 -1.05 12.44
CA THR A 182 -12.54 -0.03 13.50
C THR A 182 -13.50 1.13 13.23
N PHE A 183 -13.58 1.60 11.99
CA PHE A 183 -14.55 2.62 11.58
C PHE A 183 -16.00 2.15 11.71
N GLU A 184 -16.30 0.90 11.34
CA GLU A 184 -17.64 0.32 11.50
C GLU A 184 -18.00 0.08 12.98
N ALA A 185 -17.02 -0.17 13.85
CA ALA A 185 -17.23 -0.21 15.29
C ALA A 185 -17.75 1.12 15.83
N TRP A 186 -17.19 2.24 15.34
CA TRP A 186 -17.66 3.59 15.65
C TRP A 186 -19.03 3.88 15.04
N ARG A 187 -19.19 3.62 13.74
CA ARG A 187 -20.44 3.92 13.02
C ARG A 187 -21.65 3.16 13.59
N ARG A 188 -21.46 1.89 13.96
CA ARG A 188 -22.55 1.01 14.44
C ARG A 188 -22.61 0.89 15.96
N GLN A 189 -21.65 1.50 16.67
CA GLN A 189 -21.53 1.38 18.13
C GLN A 189 -21.54 -0.09 18.60
N GLN A 190 -20.75 -0.94 17.94
CA GLN A 190 -20.72 -2.39 18.18
C GLN A 190 -19.30 -2.93 18.39
N ARG A 191 -19.01 -3.41 19.60
CA ARG A 191 -17.69 -3.97 19.99
C ARG A 191 -17.18 -5.12 19.12
N ARG A 192 -18.08 -5.90 18.50
CA ARG A 192 -17.71 -7.03 17.64
C ARG A 192 -16.88 -6.61 16.43
N TRP A 193 -17.07 -5.40 15.93
CA TRP A 193 -16.27 -4.89 14.82
C TRP A 193 -14.85 -4.55 15.25
N LEU A 194 -14.65 -4.09 16.48
CA LEU A 194 -13.31 -3.92 17.03
C LEU A 194 -12.63 -5.28 17.26
N ALA A 195 -13.39 -6.31 17.64
CA ALA A 195 -12.87 -7.68 17.68
C ALA A 195 -12.46 -8.19 16.29
N TRP A 196 -13.25 -7.92 15.24
CA TRP A 196 -12.86 -8.23 13.86
C TRP A 196 -11.61 -7.46 13.41
N ALA A 197 -11.47 -6.20 13.82
CA ALA A 197 -10.24 -5.44 13.58
C ALA A 197 -9.03 -6.13 14.23
N CYS A 198 -9.18 -6.64 15.46
CA CYS A 198 -8.14 -7.38 16.16
C CYS A 198 -7.78 -8.70 15.45
N VAL A 199 -8.76 -9.42 14.91
CA VAL A 199 -8.52 -10.62 14.09
C VAL A 199 -7.68 -10.27 12.88
N ALA A 200 -8.02 -9.18 12.18
CA ALA A 200 -7.25 -8.72 11.04
C ALA A 200 -5.81 -8.28 11.44
N CYS A 201 -5.66 -7.60 12.58
CA CYS A 201 -4.33 -7.28 13.13
C CYS A 201 -3.50 -8.53 13.45
N THR A 202 -4.12 -9.57 14.01
CA THR A 202 -3.48 -10.86 14.26
C THR A 202 -3.02 -11.51 12.95
N VAL A 203 -3.87 -11.50 11.91
CA VAL A 203 -3.48 -11.99 10.58
C VAL A 203 -2.28 -11.20 10.06
N ALA A 204 -2.32 -9.86 10.11
CA ALA A 204 -1.22 -9.02 9.67
C ALA A 204 0.11 -9.33 10.41
N MET A 205 0.08 -9.43 11.74
CA MET A 205 1.26 -9.71 12.56
C MET A 205 1.88 -11.08 12.27
N PHE A 206 1.06 -12.09 12.00
CA PHE A 206 1.52 -13.43 11.64
C PHE A 206 1.67 -13.64 10.11
N CYS A 207 1.54 -12.60 9.31
CA CYS A 207 2.04 -12.58 7.93
C CYS A 207 3.46 -12.05 7.89
N PHE A 208 3.72 -10.96 8.60
CA PHE A 208 5.03 -10.34 8.66
C PHE A 208 5.18 -9.56 9.96
N GLY A 209 6.38 -9.56 10.55
CA GLY A 209 6.60 -9.01 11.90
C GLY A 209 6.18 -7.55 12.06
N SER A 210 6.29 -6.73 11.01
CA SER A 210 5.84 -5.33 11.03
C SER A 210 4.32 -5.17 11.22
N GLY A 211 3.54 -6.23 10.96
CA GLY A 211 2.10 -6.25 11.19
C GLY A 211 1.70 -6.02 12.65
N VAL A 212 2.62 -6.17 13.61
CA VAL A 212 2.41 -5.76 15.01
C VAL A 212 1.98 -4.29 15.13
N ALA A 213 2.48 -3.41 14.24
CA ALA A 213 2.16 -1.99 14.24
C ALA A 213 0.68 -1.69 13.92
N SER A 214 -0.05 -2.66 13.36
CA SER A 214 -1.48 -2.52 13.09
C SER A 214 -2.31 -2.39 14.37
N PHE A 215 -1.88 -2.98 15.49
CA PHE A 215 -2.58 -2.86 16.78
C PHE A 215 -2.53 -1.43 17.33
N PRO A 216 -1.35 -0.79 17.51
CA PRO A 216 -1.27 0.64 17.83
C PRO A 216 -2.05 1.52 16.86
N ALA A 217 -1.99 1.24 15.55
CA ALA A 217 -2.75 2.00 14.56
C ALA A 217 -4.27 1.92 14.80
N VAL A 218 -4.81 0.74 15.08
CA VAL A 218 -6.22 0.54 15.45
C VAL A 218 -6.56 1.24 16.76
N ILE A 219 -5.69 1.20 17.77
CA ILE A 219 -5.89 1.89 19.05
C ILE A 219 -5.94 3.40 18.86
N VAL A 220 -5.00 3.97 18.10
CA VAL A 220 -4.95 5.40 17.77
C VAL A 220 -6.17 5.81 16.96
N LEU A 221 -6.58 4.98 15.98
CA LEU A 221 -7.79 5.23 15.20
C LEU A 221 -9.05 5.18 16.07
N ALA A 222 -9.17 4.19 16.96
CA ALA A 222 -10.25 4.08 17.92
C ALA A 222 -10.32 5.32 18.84
N PHE A 223 -9.16 5.83 19.26
CA PHE A 223 -9.02 7.06 20.03
C PHE A 223 -9.47 8.29 19.23
N ALA A 224 -9.00 8.44 17.99
CA ALA A 224 -9.41 9.52 17.10
C ALA A 224 -10.92 9.52 16.83
N LEU A 225 -11.52 8.32 16.72
CA LEU A 225 -12.96 8.11 16.59
C LEU A 225 -13.73 8.21 17.91
N ARG A 226 -13.03 8.46 19.03
CA ARG A 226 -13.60 8.62 20.38
C ARG A 226 -14.46 7.42 20.82
N LEU A 227 -13.99 6.21 20.55
CA LEU A 227 -14.67 4.99 21.02
C LEU A 227 -14.67 4.91 22.56
N PRO A 228 -15.65 4.20 23.16
CA PRO A 228 -15.73 4.05 24.62
C PRO A 228 -14.43 3.49 25.21
N SER A 229 -13.94 4.09 26.31
CA SER A 229 -12.65 3.74 26.92
C SER A 229 -12.49 2.26 27.28
N ARG A 230 -13.57 1.65 27.77
CA ARG A 230 -13.63 0.21 28.06
C ARG A 230 -13.34 -0.70 26.86
N TRP A 231 -13.48 -0.22 25.62
CA TRP A 231 -13.23 -1.02 24.42
C TRP A 231 -11.75 -1.15 24.07
N TYR A 232 -10.89 -0.24 24.55
CA TYR A 232 -9.43 -0.34 24.34
C TYR A 232 -8.84 -1.63 24.94
N ALA A 233 -9.52 -2.23 25.93
CA ALA A 233 -9.14 -3.52 26.48
C ALA A 233 -9.06 -4.63 25.41
N ILE A 234 -9.89 -4.57 24.36
CA ILE A 234 -9.95 -5.59 23.30
C ILE A 234 -8.63 -5.63 22.49
N PRO A 235 -8.22 -4.54 21.79
CA PRO A 235 -6.97 -4.55 21.05
C PRO A 235 -5.73 -4.66 21.96
N CYS A 236 -5.76 -4.10 23.17
CA CYS A 236 -4.64 -4.24 24.11
C CYS A 236 -4.45 -5.69 24.57
N ALA A 237 -5.52 -6.39 24.94
CA ALA A 237 -5.45 -7.79 25.35
C ALA A 237 -5.03 -8.70 24.18
N MET A 238 -5.56 -8.44 22.97
CA MET A 238 -5.16 -9.22 21.79
C MET A 238 -3.71 -8.97 21.41
N LEU A 239 -3.22 -7.72 21.46
CA LEU A 239 -1.81 -7.40 21.24
C LEU A 239 -0.92 -8.12 22.25
N ALA A 240 -1.26 -8.06 23.54
CA ALA A 240 -0.51 -8.74 24.59
C ALA A 240 -0.46 -10.26 24.37
N LEU A 241 -1.59 -10.87 24.00
CA LEU A 241 -1.67 -12.28 23.65
C LEU A 241 -0.80 -12.61 22.42
N CYS A 242 -0.91 -11.84 21.34
CA CYS A 242 -0.13 -12.08 20.13
C CYS A 242 1.37 -11.92 20.38
N LEU A 243 1.78 -10.91 21.15
CA LEU A 243 3.18 -10.73 21.57
C LEU A 243 3.65 -11.88 22.45
N PHE A 244 2.82 -12.35 23.39
CA PHE A 244 3.14 -13.52 24.21
C PHE A 244 3.38 -14.76 23.33
N LEU A 245 2.46 -15.03 22.39
CA LEU A 245 2.59 -16.15 21.46
C LEU A 245 3.84 -16.02 20.59
N TYR A 246 4.08 -14.84 20.03
CA TYR A 246 5.16 -14.55 19.10
C TYR A 246 6.54 -14.60 19.76
N LEU A 247 6.66 -14.12 21.01
CA LEU A 247 7.93 -14.04 21.71
C LEU A 247 8.22 -15.24 22.59
N PHE A 248 7.19 -15.91 23.15
CA PHE A 248 7.36 -16.89 24.21
C PHE A 248 6.78 -18.27 23.93
N ALA A 249 5.61 -18.37 23.30
CA ALA A 249 4.95 -19.67 23.15
C ALA A 249 5.41 -20.46 21.92
N LEU A 250 5.75 -19.79 20.82
CA LEU A 250 6.05 -20.45 19.54
C LEU A 250 7.55 -20.84 19.40
N PRO A 251 7.88 -21.97 18.73
CA PRO A 251 9.24 -22.51 18.62
C PRO A 251 10.18 -21.65 17.77
N GLY A 252 11.46 -21.50 18.13
CA GLY A 252 12.40 -20.59 17.43
C GLY A 252 12.44 -19.16 18.00
N ASP A 253 12.09 -19.01 19.28
CA ASP A 253 12.07 -17.74 20.02
C ASP A 253 13.43 -17.03 20.10
N GLN A 254 14.53 -17.78 20.12
CA GLN A 254 15.90 -17.24 20.22
C GLN A 254 16.25 -16.33 19.04
N GLY A 255 15.80 -16.64 17.82
CA GLY A 255 16.06 -15.83 16.62
C GLY A 255 15.33 -14.49 16.60
N VAL A 256 14.22 -14.38 17.34
CA VAL A 256 13.38 -13.18 17.41
C VAL A 256 13.78 -12.29 18.59
N ARG A 257 13.99 -12.88 19.78
CA ARG A 257 14.25 -12.13 21.02
C ARG A 257 15.55 -11.33 20.96
N ASN A 258 16.59 -11.88 20.33
CA ASN A 258 17.90 -11.23 20.23
C ASN A 258 17.93 -10.09 19.20
N MET A 259 16.88 -9.95 18.39
CA MET A 259 16.75 -8.89 17.37
C MET A 259 15.93 -7.69 17.85
N LEU A 260 15.30 -7.77 19.03
CA LEU A 260 14.53 -6.68 19.61
C LEU A 260 15.45 -5.61 20.20
N ALA A 261 15.79 -4.62 19.38
CA ALA A 261 16.43 -3.39 19.83
C ALA A 261 15.42 -2.22 19.76
N PHE A 262 15.14 -1.59 20.90
CA PHE A 262 14.30 -0.40 20.92
C PHE A 262 15.10 0.82 20.47
N ARG A 263 15.05 1.11 19.16
CA ARG A 263 15.73 2.25 18.53
C ARG A 263 14.71 3.10 17.77
N PRO A 264 13.93 3.94 18.48
CA PRO A 264 12.81 4.65 17.87
C PRO A 264 13.26 5.66 16.81
N ILE A 265 14.42 6.31 17.01
CA ILE A 265 14.99 7.26 16.04
C ILE A 265 15.37 6.52 14.77
N ASP A 266 16.13 5.43 14.88
CA ASP A 266 16.50 4.59 13.72
C ASP A 266 15.26 4.10 12.97
N SER A 267 14.22 3.70 13.70
CA SER A 267 12.95 3.24 13.12
C SER A 267 12.22 4.35 12.35
N VAL A 268 12.24 5.59 12.86
CA VAL A 268 11.65 6.76 12.18
C VAL A 268 12.45 7.12 10.93
N LEU A 269 13.78 7.10 11.01
CA LEU A 269 14.65 7.34 9.85
C LEU A 269 14.45 6.28 8.78
N VAL A 270 14.44 5.01 9.16
CA VAL A 270 14.13 3.91 8.24
C VAL A 270 12.74 4.10 7.64
N ALA A 271 11.71 4.42 8.43
CA ALA A 271 10.38 4.68 7.88
C ALA A 271 10.37 5.86 6.88
N ALA A 272 11.11 6.93 7.17
CA ALA A 272 11.27 8.07 6.25
C ALA A 272 11.98 7.66 4.95
N ASP A 273 13.02 6.83 5.04
CA ASP A 273 13.73 6.26 3.88
C ASP A 273 12.77 5.38 3.06
N TRP A 274 11.98 4.51 3.69
CA TRP A 274 11.01 3.67 2.99
C TRP A 274 9.88 4.46 2.32
N ILE A 275 9.39 5.52 2.96
CA ILE A 275 8.33 6.39 2.40
C ILE A 275 8.86 7.24 1.25
N SER A 276 10.11 7.70 1.34
CA SER A 276 10.74 8.50 0.28
C SER A 276 11.25 7.63 -0.88
N SER A 277 11.58 6.36 -0.62
CA SER A 277 12.18 5.40 -1.56
C SER A 277 11.46 5.33 -2.92
N PRO A 278 10.12 5.19 -3.01
CA PRO A 278 9.45 5.14 -4.31
C PRO A 278 9.63 6.43 -5.12
N TRP A 279 9.60 7.58 -4.45
CA TRP A 279 9.79 8.89 -5.08
C TRP A 279 11.25 9.11 -5.48
N VAL A 280 12.18 8.71 -4.63
CA VAL A 280 13.61 8.73 -4.91
C VAL A 280 13.95 7.81 -6.07
N ARG A 281 13.39 6.60 -6.14
CA ARG A 281 13.58 5.66 -7.25
C ARG A 281 12.91 6.14 -8.53
N LEU A 282 11.69 6.67 -8.45
CA LEU A 282 10.98 7.23 -9.60
C LEU A 282 11.70 8.47 -10.14
N TRP A 283 12.40 9.25 -9.31
CA TRP A 283 13.07 10.47 -9.73
C TRP A 283 14.56 10.27 -10.02
N LEU A 284 15.35 9.85 -9.03
CA LEU A 284 16.79 9.62 -9.16
C LEU A 284 17.16 8.31 -9.88
N GLY A 285 16.23 7.37 -10.03
CA GLY A 285 16.44 6.20 -10.90
C GLY A 285 16.56 6.57 -12.38
N HIS A 286 16.14 7.79 -12.76
CA HIS A 286 16.41 8.35 -14.09
C HIS A 286 17.78 9.02 -14.21
N ALA A 287 18.52 9.23 -13.11
CA ALA A 287 19.92 9.63 -13.21
C ALA A 287 20.69 8.43 -13.79
N PRO A 288 21.40 8.60 -14.93
CA PRO A 288 22.04 7.48 -15.58
C PRO A 288 23.00 6.79 -14.60
N PRO A 289 22.99 5.45 -14.50
CA PRO A 289 24.13 4.79 -13.90
C PRO A 289 25.38 5.20 -14.70
N PRO A 290 26.59 5.25 -14.10
CA PRO A 290 27.84 5.51 -14.83
C PRO A 290 28.18 4.43 -15.88
N LEU A 291 27.24 3.54 -16.20
CA LEU A 291 27.38 2.42 -17.11
C LEU A 291 26.25 2.52 -18.13
N GLU A 292 26.64 2.87 -19.36
CA GLU A 292 25.94 2.75 -20.64
C GLU A 292 25.00 3.88 -21.12
N ASP A 293 25.43 4.54 -22.21
CA ASP A 293 24.69 5.53 -23.02
C ASP A 293 23.40 4.98 -23.67
N SER A 294 23.20 3.66 -23.63
CA SER A 294 22.07 2.95 -24.22
C SER A 294 20.72 3.31 -23.56
N PHE A 295 20.71 3.67 -22.27
CA PHE A 295 19.49 4.08 -21.56
C PHE A 295 19.02 5.50 -21.90
N THR A 296 19.92 6.38 -22.34
CA THR A 296 19.63 7.76 -22.74
C THR A 296 18.67 7.83 -23.93
N HIS A 297 18.67 6.79 -24.78
CA HIS A 297 17.84 6.67 -25.97
C HIS A 297 16.62 5.76 -25.80
N ALA A 298 16.52 5.05 -24.67
CA ALA A 298 15.48 4.06 -24.41
C ALA A 298 14.17 4.65 -23.86
N MET A 299 14.10 5.95 -23.53
CA MET A 299 12.84 6.59 -23.16
C MET A 299 12.07 7.02 -24.41
N PRO A 300 11.00 6.30 -24.82
CA PRO A 300 10.18 6.72 -25.93
C PRO A 300 9.20 7.77 -25.36
N TYR A 301 9.39 9.02 -25.78
CA TYR A 301 8.45 10.16 -25.72
C TYR A 301 8.60 11.22 -24.59
N ALA A 302 8.80 12.45 -25.09
CA ALA A 302 8.41 13.79 -24.62
C ALA A 302 9.41 14.59 -23.77
N ASP A 303 9.55 15.87 -24.14
CA ASP A 303 10.54 16.88 -23.69
C ASP A 303 10.77 17.03 -22.18
N LEU A 304 9.86 16.50 -21.36
CA LEU A 304 10.00 16.38 -19.91
C LEU A 304 11.07 15.36 -19.50
N GLY A 305 11.32 14.30 -20.27
CA GLY A 305 12.31 13.28 -19.95
C GLY A 305 13.73 13.86 -19.79
N ARG A 306 14.12 14.79 -20.67
CA ARG A 306 15.39 15.53 -20.55
C ARG A 306 15.45 16.39 -19.30
N GLN A 307 14.35 17.04 -18.93
CA GLN A 307 14.30 17.88 -17.73
C GLN A 307 14.33 17.03 -16.45
N VAL A 308 13.63 15.89 -16.43
CA VAL A 308 13.64 14.93 -15.32
C VAL A 308 15.06 14.38 -15.13
N VAL A 309 15.71 13.91 -16.19
CA VAL A 309 17.10 13.44 -16.16
C VAL A 309 18.05 14.55 -15.73
N ALA A 310 17.93 15.76 -16.27
CA ALA A 310 18.77 16.90 -15.90
C ALA A 310 18.58 17.31 -14.43
N SER A 311 17.36 17.31 -13.92
CA SER A 311 17.07 17.62 -12.52
C SER A 311 17.63 16.55 -11.56
N ALA A 312 17.52 15.28 -11.94
CA ALA A 312 18.09 14.17 -11.17
C ALA A 312 19.63 14.21 -11.18
N ALA A 313 20.23 14.48 -12.33
CA ALA A 313 21.68 14.62 -12.48
C ALA A 313 22.23 15.85 -11.74
N TRP A 314 21.52 16.99 -11.79
CA TRP A 314 21.88 18.18 -11.03
C TRP A 314 21.85 17.93 -9.53
N LEU A 315 20.78 17.29 -9.02
CA LEU A 315 20.69 16.98 -7.59
C LEU A 315 21.78 16.01 -7.17
N GLN A 316 22.05 14.96 -7.96
CA GLN A 316 23.14 14.02 -7.69
C GLN A 316 24.51 14.71 -7.71
N GLY A 317 24.75 15.63 -8.65
CA GLY A 317 26.00 16.40 -8.71
C GLY A 317 26.16 17.39 -7.56
N ALA A 318 25.08 18.09 -7.18
CA ALA A 318 25.11 19.09 -6.12
C ALA A 318 25.18 18.48 -4.71
N SER A 319 24.50 17.36 -4.49
CA SER A 319 24.44 16.70 -3.18
C SER A 319 25.48 15.58 -3.01
N GLY A 320 26.06 15.08 -4.11
CA GLY A 320 26.83 13.84 -4.13
C GLY A 320 25.99 12.58 -3.88
N LEU A 321 24.67 12.70 -3.66
CA LEU A 321 23.79 11.58 -3.32
C LEU A 321 23.36 10.84 -4.60
N SER A 322 23.66 9.55 -4.69
CA SER A 322 23.13 8.68 -5.74
C SER A 322 21.87 7.97 -5.26
N TRP A 323 21.00 7.56 -6.19
CA TRP A 323 19.84 6.74 -5.84
C TRP A 323 20.25 5.44 -5.14
N ARG A 324 21.44 4.89 -5.43
CA ARG A 324 21.99 3.70 -4.78
C ARG A 324 22.34 3.93 -3.31
N MET A 325 22.73 5.15 -2.95
CA MET A 325 23.01 5.52 -1.56
C MET A 325 21.75 5.82 -0.75
N LEU A 326 20.71 6.31 -1.43
CA LEU A 326 19.42 6.68 -0.82
C LEU A 326 18.41 5.52 -0.80
N ALA A 327 18.48 4.60 -1.76
CA ALA A 327 17.70 3.37 -1.76
C ALA A 327 18.46 2.27 -1.01
N ARG A 328 18.49 2.38 0.33
CA ARG A 328 18.86 1.25 1.18
C ARG A 328 17.73 0.24 1.29
#